data_AF-E1KTM8-F1
#
_entry.id   AF-E1KTM8-F1
#
_cell.length_a   1.000
_cell.length_b   1.000
_cell.length_c   1.000
_cell.angle_alpha   90.00
_cell.angle_beta   90.00
_cell.angle_gamma   90.00
#
_symmetry.space_group_name_H-M   'P 1'
#
loop_
_entity.id
_entity.type
_entity.pdbx_description
1 polymer ?
#
loop_
_entity_poly.entity_id
_entity_poly.type
_entity_poly.pdbx_seq_one_letter_code
_entity_poly.pdbx_strand_id
1 'polypeptide(L)'
;MHPFNIIRNKFYAELFRSKYYKNLLQKDLKKALGLQYKAGHKEKIDWENPQTLDAKIMWLEIMTDTTLWSQLTDKYEVRKYIEKKGYSNNLVKCYGVWDNVDEIDYKSLPNKFVIKCTHDSGSTFIINDKLSTDLEKIKNELRNKLKPMGTATCEPHYLKIKPSVNSTSKCKFT
;
A
#
# COMPACT_ATOMS: atom_id res chain seq x y z
N MET A 1 7.13 26.41 -14.12
CA MET A 1 7.72 25.05 -14.22
C MET A 1 8.44 24.92 -15.56
N HIS A 2 9.74 24.59 -15.58
CA HIS A 2 10.54 24.61 -16.82
C HIS A 2 10.03 23.59 -17.86
N PRO A 3 9.91 23.92 -19.16
CA PRO A 3 9.38 23.03 -20.21
C PRO A 3 10.02 21.63 -20.25
N PHE A 4 11.35 21.55 -20.10
CA PHE A 4 12.06 20.26 -20.03
C PHE A 4 11.62 19.36 -18.88
N ASN A 5 11.28 19.92 -17.71
CA ASN A 5 10.77 19.11 -16.60
C ASN A 5 9.37 18.54 -16.91
N ILE A 6 8.53 19.29 -17.64
CA ILE A 6 7.21 18.82 -18.08
C ILE A 6 7.35 17.63 -19.02
N ILE A 7 8.20 17.76 -20.05
CA ILE A 7 8.42 16.71 -21.05
C ILE A 7 8.98 15.45 -20.38
N ARG A 8 9.97 15.60 -19.50
CA ARG A 8 10.57 14.49 -18.75
C ARG A 8 9.54 13.77 -17.88
N ASN A 9 8.72 14.51 -17.15
CA ASN A 9 7.71 13.93 -16.27
C ASN A 9 6.62 13.20 -17.08
N LYS A 10 6.20 13.75 -18.23
CA LYS A 10 5.28 13.07 -19.15
C LYS A 10 5.89 11.77 -19.69
N PHE A 11 7.16 11.80 -20.09
CA PHE A 11 7.87 10.60 -20.56
C PHE A 11 7.85 9.48 -19.51
N TYR A 12 8.25 9.76 -18.26
CA TYR A 12 8.25 8.73 -17.22
C TYR A 12 6.84 8.26 -16.86
N ALA A 13 5.83 9.15 -16.86
CA ALA A 13 4.45 8.77 -16.61
C ALA A 13 3.94 7.78 -17.67
N GLU A 14 4.25 7.99 -18.96
CA GLU A 14 3.90 7.06 -20.03
C GLU A 14 4.72 5.77 -19.97
N LEU A 15 6.03 5.87 -19.66
CA LEU A 15 6.89 4.71 -19.46
C LEU A 15 6.32 3.78 -18.38
N PHE A 16 5.97 4.28 -17.20
CA PHE A 16 5.48 3.46 -16.09
C PHE A 16 4.08 2.87 -16.32
N ARG A 17 3.31 3.42 -17.26
CA ARG A 17 2.02 2.82 -17.70
C ARG A 17 2.19 1.77 -18.80
N SER A 18 3.33 1.76 -19.48
CA SER A 18 3.58 0.90 -20.64
C SER A 18 3.62 -0.59 -20.30
N LYS A 19 3.26 -1.43 -21.28
CA LYS A 19 3.46 -2.89 -21.19
C LYS A 19 4.94 -3.25 -21.01
N TYR A 20 5.84 -2.45 -21.59
CA TYR A 20 7.29 -2.61 -21.45
C TYR A 20 7.71 -2.57 -19.98
N TYR A 21 7.29 -1.54 -19.24
CA TYR A 21 7.66 -1.40 -17.83
C TYR A 21 7.07 -2.51 -16.96
N LYS A 22 5.82 -2.91 -17.21
CA LYS A 22 5.19 -4.05 -16.52
C LYS A 22 5.95 -5.36 -16.73
N ASN A 23 6.41 -5.62 -17.96
CA ASN A 23 7.25 -6.78 -18.27
C ASN A 23 8.63 -6.67 -17.61
N LEU A 24 9.18 -5.45 -17.52
CA LEU A 24 10.48 -5.21 -16.90
C LEU A 24 10.45 -5.51 -15.39
N LEU A 25 9.38 -5.13 -14.68
CA LEU A 25 9.21 -5.46 -13.26
C LEU A 25 9.34 -6.96 -12.96
N GLN A 26 8.87 -7.81 -13.88
CA GLN A 26 8.91 -9.25 -13.73
C GLN A 26 10.25 -9.87 -14.15
N LYS A 27 10.91 -9.29 -15.16
CA LYS A 27 12.13 -9.86 -15.76
C LYS A 27 13.42 -9.32 -15.14
N ASP A 28 13.42 -8.07 -14.72
CA ASP A 28 14.59 -7.33 -14.23
C ASP A 28 14.13 -6.20 -13.30
N LEU A 29 13.80 -6.60 -12.06
CA LEU A 29 13.34 -5.70 -11.02
C LEU A 29 14.40 -4.61 -10.70
N LYS A 30 15.69 -4.96 -10.74
CA LYS A 30 16.80 -4.02 -10.53
C LYS A 30 16.77 -2.87 -11.53
N LYS A 31 16.56 -3.17 -12.81
CA LYS A 31 16.44 -2.14 -13.84
C LYS A 31 15.15 -1.33 -13.73
N ALA A 32 14.03 -1.96 -13.35
CA ALA A 32 12.77 -1.25 -13.12
C ALA A 32 12.89 -0.22 -11.97
N LEU A 33 13.39 -0.64 -10.81
CA LEU A 33 13.64 0.24 -9.66
C LEU A 33 14.64 1.35 -10.01
N GLY A 34 15.71 1.03 -10.75
CA GLY A 34 16.66 2.04 -11.22
C GLY A 34 16.06 3.12 -12.11
N LEU A 35 15.06 2.78 -12.95
CA LEU A 35 14.31 3.78 -13.73
C LEU A 35 13.42 4.65 -12.85
N GLN A 36 12.81 4.07 -11.83
CA GLN A 36 11.98 4.79 -10.88
C GLN A 36 12.79 5.77 -10.04
N TYR A 37 13.93 5.33 -9.51
CA TYR A 37 14.89 6.20 -8.81
C TYR A 37 15.33 7.37 -9.70
N LYS A 38 15.69 7.10 -10.96
CA LYS A 38 16.11 8.14 -11.91
C LYS A 38 15.02 9.15 -12.23
N ALA A 39 13.76 8.73 -12.25
CA ALA A 39 12.63 9.65 -12.45
C ALA A 39 12.52 10.65 -11.29
N GLY A 40 12.61 10.16 -10.05
CA GLY A 40 12.52 10.96 -8.82
C GLY A 40 13.77 11.82 -8.56
N HIS A 41 14.94 11.20 -8.49
CA HIS A 41 16.20 11.83 -8.05
C HIS A 41 16.97 12.52 -9.17
N LYS A 42 16.58 12.31 -10.45
CA LYS A 42 17.28 12.82 -11.65
C LYS A 42 18.69 12.25 -11.87
N GLU A 43 19.11 11.28 -11.06
CA GLU A 43 20.40 10.58 -11.14
C GLU A 43 20.18 9.06 -11.13
N LYS A 44 21.20 8.28 -11.44
CA LYS A 44 21.11 6.81 -11.31
C LYS A 44 21.39 6.43 -9.86
N ILE A 45 20.67 5.44 -9.35
CA ILE A 45 20.98 4.82 -8.07
C ILE A 45 22.37 4.16 -8.12
N ASP A 46 23.16 4.39 -7.06
CA ASP A 46 24.38 3.64 -6.79
C ASP A 46 24.00 2.35 -6.02
N TRP A 47 24.06 1.22 -6.71
CA TRP A 47 23.70 -0.08 -6.13
C TRP A 47 24.79 -0.65 -5.22
N GLU A 48 26.03 -0.19 -5.37
CA GLU A 48 27.16 -0.66 -4.55
C GLU A 48 27.24 0.11 -3.24
N ASN A 49 26.82 1.38 -3.24
CA ASN A 49 26.86 2.25 -2.07
C ASN A 49 25.62 3.15 -1.92
N PRO A 50 24.42 2.59 -1.67
CA PRO A 50 23.19 3.38 -1.56
C PRO A 50 23.21 4.31 -0.34
N GLN A 51 23.12 5.63 -0.56
CA GLN A 51 23.23 6.63 0.50
C GLN A 51 21.89 7.06 1.08
N THR A 52 20.89 7.30 0.22
CA THR A 52 19.58 7.83 0.61
C THR A 52 18.68 6.74 1.19
N LEU A 53 17.68 7.14 1.97
CA LEU A 53 16.68 6.19 2.51
C LEU A 53 16.00 5.42 1.37
N ASP A 54 15.56 6.13 0.33
CA ASP A 54 14.89 5.53 -0.82
C ASP A 54 15.82 4.55 -1.57
N ALA A 55 17.09 4.90 -1.77
CA ALA A 55 18.06 3.99 -2.38
C ALA A 55 18.27 2.72 -1.53
N LYS A 56 18.31 2.85 -0.21
CA LYS A 56 18.44 1.71 0.71
C LYS A 56 17.20 0.82 0.70
N ILE A 57 16.00 1.40 0.68
CA ILE A 57 14.75 0.63 0.57
C ILE A 57 14.72 -0.15 -0.75
N MET A 58 15.02 0.51 -1.88
CA MET A 58 15.10 -0.15 -3.20
C MET A 58 16.19 -1.23 -3.25
N TRP A 59 17.33 -1.01 -2.58
CA TRP A 59 18.38 -2.02 -2.44
C TRP A 59 17.87 -3.25 -1.68
N LEU A 60 17.15 -3.05 -0.57
CA LEU A 60 16.55 -4.15 0.21
C LEU A 60 15.57 -4.97 -0.64
N GLU A 61 14.76 -4.33 -1.49
CA GLU A 61 13.80 -5.02 -2.37
C GLU A 61 14.45 -6.04 -3.32
N ILE A 62 15.71 -5.83 -3.70
CA ILE A 62 16.43 -6.67 -4.67
C ILE A 62 17.41 -7.62 -3.97
N MET A 63 18.08 -7.13 -2.94
CA MET A 63 19.26 -7.79 -2.37
C MET A 63 18.94 -8.59 -1.09
N THR A 64 17.68 -8.62 -0.66
CA THR A 64 17.28 -9.35 0.55
C THR A 64 16.09 -10.27 0.34
N ASP A 65 15.84 -11.15 1.32
CA ASP A 65 14.64 -11.98 1.32
C ASP A 65 13.40 -11.15 1.63
N THR A 66 12.56 -10.98 0.59
CA THR A 66 11.31 -10.23 0.67
C THR A 66 10.09 -11.12 0.90
N THR A 67 10.28 -12.41 1.22
CA THR A 67 9.19 -13.40 1.36
C THR A 67 8.11 -12.96 2.34
N LEU A 68 8.49 -12.30 3.44
CA LEU A 68 7.54 -11.82 4.45
C LEU A 68 6.92 -10.46 4.15
N TRP A 69 7.44 -9.70 3.17
CA TRP A 69 7.06 -8.29 3.02
C TRP A 69 5.58 -8.11 2.73
N SER A 70 4.99 -8.95 1.89
CA SER A 70 3.55 -8.89 1.61
C SER A 70 2.70 -9.12 2.87
N GLN A 71 3.10 -10.06 3.73
CA GLN A 71 2.42 -10.31 5.01
C GLN A 71 2.56 -9.11 5.95
N LEU A 72 3.75 -8.50 6.00
CA LEU A 72 4.03 -7.37 6.88
C LEU A 72 3.39 -6.06 6.40
N THR A 73 3.18 -5.91 5.10
CA THR A 73 2.53 -4.74 4.48
C THR A 73 1.01 -4.81 4.56
N ASP A 74 0.41 -6.00 4.46
CA ASP A 74 -1.04 -6.16 4.60
C ASP A 74 -1.47 -5.85 6.04
N LYS A 75 -2.31 -4.81 6.21
CA LYS A 75 -2.74 -4.29 7.52
C LYS A 75 -3.57 -5.27 8.35
N TYR A 76 -4.09 -6.33 7.74
CA TYR A 76 -4.78 -7.42 8.43
C TYR A 76 -3.83 -8.59 8.68
N GLU A 77 -3.09 -9.07 7.69
CA GLU A 77 -2.20 -10.23 7.85
C GLU A 77 -1.01 -9.98 8.79
N VAL A 78 -0.52 -8.75 8.87
CA VAL A 78 0.56 -8.37 9.81
C VAL A 78 0.16 -8.63 11.27
N ARG A 79 -1.14 -8.63 11.58
CA ARG A 79 -1.66 -8.92 12.92
C ARG A 79 -1.30 -10.33 13.38
N LYS A 80 -1.37 -11.32 12.48
CA LYS A 80 -0.97 -12.71 12.76
C LYS A 80 0.53 -12.81 13.08
N TYR A 81 1.35 -12.02 12.36
CA TYR A 81 2.79 -11.95 12.63
C TYR A 81 3.06 -11.36 14.03
N ILE A 82 2.37 -10.27 14.38
CA ILE A 82 2.47 -9.61 15.69
C ILE A 82 2.03 -10.55 16.83
N GLU A 83 0.93 -11.28 16.64
CA GLU A 83 0.43 -12.28 17.60
C GLU A 83 1.43 -13.41 17.80
N LYS A 84 1.98 -13.96 16.71
CA LYS A 84 3.04 -15.00 16.76
C LYS A 84 4.30 -14.54 17.49
N LYS A 85 4.58 -13.24 17.50
CA LYS A 85 5.70 -12.64 18.23
C LYS A 85 5.38 -12.34 19.71
N GLY A 86 4.17 -12.63 20.18
CA GLY A 86 3.76 -12.42 21.57
C GLY A 86 3.31 -11.00 21.90
N TYR A 87 3.05 -10.16 20.89
CA TYR A 87 2.69 -8.75 21.06
C TYR A 87 1.21 -8.47 20.76
N SER A 88 0.34 -9.46 20.95
CA SER A 88 -1.11 -9.33 20.70
C SER A 88 -1.75 -8.18 21.48
N ASN A 89 -1.23 -7.86 22.66
CA ASN A 89 -1.72 -6.75 23.50
C ASN A 89 -1.52 -5.37 22.86
N ASN A 90 -0.66 -5.25 21.85
CA ASN A 90 -0.43 -3.99 21.12
C ASN A 90 -1.45 -3.82 19.97
N LEU A 91 -2.25 -4.84 19.65
CA LEU A 91 -3.22 -4.78 18.57
C LEU A 91 -4.53 -4.17 19.04
N VAL A 92 -4.98 -3.14 18.33
CA VAL A 92 -6.37 -2.66 18.43
C VAL A 92 -7.35 -3.77 18.05
N LYS A 93 -8.57 -3.73 18.60
CA LYS A 93 -9.63 -4.70 18.28
C LYS A 93 -9.93 -4.65 16.78
N CYS A 94 -9.92 -5.80 16.10
CA CYS A 94 -10.40 -5.94 14.74
C CYS A 94 -11.85 -6.41 14.77
N TYR A 95 -12.73 -5.72 14.04
CA TYR A 95 -14.14 -6.07 13.95
C TYR A 95 -14.45 -7.00 12.78
N GLY A 96 -13.61 -6.97 11.74
CA GLY A 96 -13.77 -7.83 10.58
C GLY A 96 -12.83 -7.46 9.44
N VAL A 97 -12.78 -8.37 8.48
CA VAL A 97 -12.15 -8.22 7.17
C VAL A 97 -13.11 -8.78 6.12
N TRP A 98 -13.23 -8.10 4.99
CA TRP A 98 -14.17 -8.44 3.93
C TRP A 98 -13.50 -8.32 2.57
N ASP A 99 -13.83 -9.24 1.67
CA ASP A 99 -13.33 -9.22 0.29
C ASP A 99 -14.16 -8.31 -0.60
N ASN A 100 -15.38 -7.98 -0.17
CA ASN A 100 -16.27 -7.06 -0.86
C ASN A 100 -16.87 -6.04 0.12
N VAL A 101 -16.95 -4.77 -0.32
CA VAL A 101 -17.58 -3.69 0.46
C VAL A 101 -19.07 -3.92 0.70
N ASP A 102 -19.73 -4.72 -0.13
CA ASP A 102 -21.15 -5.06 0.00
C ASP A 102 -21.43 -6.07 1.12
N GLU A 103 -20.40 -6.79 1.60
CA GLU A 103 -20.50 -7.76 2.71
C GLU A 103 -20.44 -7.09 4.09
N ILE A 104 -20.14 -5.79 4.14
CA ILE A 104 -19.95 -5.06 5.39
C ILE A 104 -21.32 -4.77 6.04
N ASP A 105 -21.65 -5.49 7.10
CA ASP A 105 -22.78 -5.12 7.96
C ASP A 105 -22.40 -3.98 8.91
N TYR A 106 -22.64 -2.74 8.47
CA TYR A 106 -22.41 -1.54 9.28
C TYR A 106 -23.26 -1.49 10.55
N LYS A 107 -24.38 -2.23 10.65
CA LYS A 107 -25.19 -2.26 11.87
C LYS A 107 -24.44 -2.96 13.00
N SER A 108 -23.73 -4.05 12.69
CA SER A 108 -22.90 -4.80 13.66
C SER A 108 -21.69 -4.02 14.19
N LEU A 109 -21.20 -3.03 13.44
CA LEU A 109 -20.06 -2.21 13.83
C LEU A 109 -20.44 -1.20 14.94
N PRO A 110 -19.52 -0.86 15.86
CA PRO A 110 -19.78 0.14 16.91
C PRO A 110 -20.03 1.54 16.33
N ASN A 111 -20.46 2.50 17.17
CA ASN A 111 -20.65 3.88 16.71
C ASN A 111 -19.33 4.56 16.28
N LYS A 112 -18.18 4.08 16.76
CA LYS A 112 -16.84 4.62 16.48
C LYS A 112 -15.89 3.52 16.03
N PHE A 113 -15.34 3.63 14.83
CA PHE A 113 -14.39 2.68 14.27
C PHE A 113 -13.50 3.34 13.21
N VAL A 114 -12.51 2.60 12.72
CA VAL A 114 -11.69 2.94 11.56
C VAL A 114 -11.91 1.85 10.51
N ILE A 115 -12.17 2.23 9.27
CA ILE A 115 -12.29 1.31 8.14
C ILE A 115 -11.30 1.68 7.03
N LYS A 116 -10.63 0.69 6.45
CA LYS A 116 -9.61 0.90 5.42
C LYS A 116 -9.34 -0.33 4.56
N CYS A 117 -8.75 -0.14 3.38
CA CYS A 117 -8.23 -1.27 2.62
C CYS A 117 -6.96 -1.84 3.28
N THR A 118 -6.81 -3.16 3.23
CA THR A 118 -5.67 -3.88 3.82
C THR A 118 -4.39 -3.63 3.04
N HIS A 119 -4.51 -3.63 1.72
CA HIS A 119 -3.43 -3.70 0.73
C HIS A 119 -2.93 -2.36 0.17
N ASP A 120 -3.50 -1.21 0.56
CA ASP A 120 -3.19 0.07 -0.12
C ASP A 120 -2.59 1.14 0.81
N SER A 121 -2.43 2.36 0.28
CA SER A 121 -2.27 3.56 1.10
C SER A 121 -3.34 4.60 0.73
N GLY A 122 -3.76 5.41 1.72
CA GLY A 122 -4.69 6.52 1.51
C GLY A 122 -6.18 6.17 1.54
N SER A 123 -6.59 4.92 1.82
CA SER A 123 -8.01 4.54 1.98
C SER A 123 -8.45 4.45 3.45
N THR A 124 -8.10 5.42 4.30
CA THR A 124 -8.45 5.34 5.73
C THR A 124 -9.57 6.29 6.10
N PHE A 125 -10.66 5.73 6.63
CA PHE A 125 -11.81 6.50 7.11
C PHE A 125 -11.96 6.33 8.62
N ILE A 126 -12.00 7.45 9.34
CA ILE A 126 -12.18 7.50 10.80
C ILE A 126 -13.63 7.88 11.07
N ILE A 127 -14.41 6.94 11.61
CA ILE A 127 -15.83 7.13 11.92
C ILE A 127 -15.95 7.57 13.37
N ASN A 128 -16.28 8.84 13.60
CA ASN A 128 -16.48 9.42 14.94
C ASN A 128 -17.92 9.28 15.44
N ASP A 129 -18.86 9.22 14.52
CA ASP A 129 -20.26 8.98 14.79
C ASP A 129 -20.89 8.35 13.54
N LYS A 130 -21.36 7.11 13.68
CA LYS A 130 -21.87 6.32 12.56
C LYS A 130 -23.17 6.92 12.01
N LEU A 131 -23.95 7.60 12.85
CA LEU A 131 -25.25 8.16 12.48
C LEU A 131 -25.15 9.41 11.61
N SER A 132 -24.12 10.23 11.82
CA SER A 132 -23.87 11.45 11.03
C SER A 132 -22.92 11.23 9.84
N THR A 133 -22.39 10.02 9.67
CA THR A 133 -21.46 9.70 8.59
C THR A 133 -22.19 9.15 7.37
N ASP A 134 -21.86 9.66 6.17
CA ASP A 134 -22.30 9.10 4.90
C ASP A 134 -21.54 7.79 4.58
N LEU A 135 -22.09 6.68 5.09
CA LEU A 135 -21.49 5.35 4.91
C LEU A 135 -21.53 4.88 3.46
N GLU A 136 -22.53 5.30 2.66
CA GLU A 136 -22.62 4.92 1.25
C GLU A 136 -21.53 5.60 0.41
N LYS A 137 -21.21 6.87 0.70
CA LYS A 137 -20.05 7.53 0.09
C LYS A 137 -18.75 6.79 0.41
N ILE A 138 -18.52 6.44 1.67
CA ILE A 138 -17.32 5.70 2.10
C ILE A 138 -17.25 4.34 1.41
N LYS A 139 -18.37 3.63 1.35
CA LYS A 139 -18.48 2.33 0.66
C LYS A 139 -18.08 2.45 -0.81
N ASN A 140 -18.55 3.49 -1.50
CA ASN A 140 -18.19 3.75 -2.90
C ASN A 140 -16.71 4.13 -3.07
N GLU A 141 -16.14 4.93 -2.17
CA GLU A 141 -14.71 5.25 -2.18
C GLU A 141 -13.84 4.01 -1.96
N LEU A 142 -14.21 3.15 -1.01
CA LEU A 142 -13.53 1.86 -0.77
C LEU A 142 -13.65 0.94 -1.98
N ARG A 143 -14.84 0.82 -2.60
CA ARG A 143 -15.04 0.05 -3.83
C ARG A 143 -14.09 0.50 -4.93
N ASN A 144 -13.96 1.83 -5.10
CA ASN A 144 -13.06 2.43 -6.07
C ASN A 144 -11.58 2.25 -5.74
N LYS A 145 -11.23 1.81 -4.52
CA LYS A 145 -9.85 1.52 -4.09
C LYS A 145 -9.54 0.04 -4.04
N LEU A 146 -10.55 -0.84 -4.14
CA LEU A 146 -10.41 -2.29 -4.05
C LEU A 146 -9.84 -2.89 -5.35
N LYS A 147 -8.60 -2.56 -5.67
CA LYS A 147 -7.89 -3.02 -6.86
C LYS A 147 -6.41 -3.25 -6.54
N PRO A 148 -5.76 -4.25 -7.16
CA PRO A 148 -4.36 -4.53 -6.91
C PRO A 148 -3.46 -3.29 -7.08
N MET A 149 -2.47 -3.16 -6.19
CA MET A 149 -1.45 -2.11 -6.22
C MET A 149 -0.05 -2.67 -6.53
N GLY A 150 0.97 -1.81 -6.52
CA GLY A 150 2.39 -2.21 -6.59
C GLY A 150 3.01 -2.05 -7.97
N THR A 151 2.27 -2.25 -9.06
CA THR A 151 2.86 -2.13 -10.41
C THR A 151 3.28 -0.71 -10.76
N ALA A 152 2.43 0.28 -10.45
CA ALA A 152 2.68 1.68 -10.80
C ALA A 152 3.74 2.31 -9.89
N THR A 153 3.80 1.87 -8.64
CA THR A 153 4.72 2.35 -7.61
C THR A 153 6.02 1.55 -7.56
N CYS A 154 6.17 0.50 -8.38
CA CYS A 154 7.34 -0.39 -8.37
C CYS A 154 7.55 -1.11 -7.03
N GLU A 155 6.48 -1.39 -6.31
CA GLU A 155 6.52 -2.02 -4.98
C GLU A 155 5.97 -3.46 -5.10
N PRO A 156 6.82 -4.44 -5.45
CA PRO A 156 6.37 -5.79 -5.79
C PRO A 156 5.71 -6.52 -4.61
N HIS A 157 6.03 -6.13 -3.38
CA HIS A 157 5.45 -6.70 -2.18
C HIS A 157 3.93 -6.47 -2.07
N TYR A 158 3.37 -5.45 -2.71
CA TYR A 158 1.92 -5.27 -2.81
C TYR A 158 1.24 -6.23 -3.80
N LEU A 159 1.96 -6.75 -4.79
CA LEU A 159 1.38 -7.55 -5.89
C LEU A 159 0.78 -8.87 -5.41
N LYS A 160 1.26 -9.40 -4.30
CA LYS A 160 0.81 -10.69 -3.72
C LYS A 160 -0.33 -10.52 -2.72
N ILE A 161 -0.70 -9.28 -2.38
CA ILE A 161 -1.74 -9.00 -1.39
C ILE A 161 -3.10 -9.03 -2.10
N LYS A 162 -4.02 -9.88 -1.61
CA LYS A 162 -5.41 -9.87 -2.06
C LYS A 162 -6.10 -8.59 -1.55
N PRO A 163 -6.71 -7.77 -2.42
CA PRO A 163 -7.44 -6.60 -1.97
C PRO A 163 -8.64 -6.95 -1.06
N SER A 164 -8.60 -6.48 0.18
CA SER A 164 -9.71 -6.60 1.14
C SER A 164 -9.87 -5.29 1.93
N VAL A 165 -10.98 -5.17 2.67
CA VAL A 165 -11.26 -4.06 3.59
C VAL A 165 -11.27 -4.60 5.01
N ASN A 166 -10.66 -3.89 5.96
CA ASN A 166 -10.76 -4.23 7.38
C ASN A 166 -11.30 -3.07 8.24
N SER A 167 -11.96 -3.44 9.33
CA SER A 167 -12.47 -2.51 10.34
C SER A 167 -11.82 -2.78 11.69
N THR A 168 -11.47 -1.71 12.40
CA THR A 168 -10.76 -1.78 13.70
C THR A 168 -11.27 -0.72 14.67
N SER A 169 -11.02 -0.91 15.96
CA SER A 169 -11.17 0.16 16.94
C SER A 169 -10.13 1.25 16.70
N LYS A 170 -10.41 2.47 17.16
CA LYS A 170 -9.40 3.53 17.18
C LYS A 170 -8.27 3.17 18.13
N CYS A 171 -7.06 3.58 17.78
CA CYS A 171 -5.97 3.56 18.74
C CYS A 171 -6.30 4.54 19.86
N LYS A 172 -6.23 4.06 21.10
CA LYS A 172 -6.23 4.96 22.26
C LYS A 172 -4.78 5.40 22.42
N PHE A 173 -4.48 6.64 22.08
CA PHE A 173 -3.26 7.26 22.59
C PHE A 173 -3.54 7.54 24.07
N THR A 174 -3.11 6.63 24.92
CA THR A 174 -3.04 6.82 26.38
C THR A 174 -1.79 7.62 26.71
#